data_AF-A0AAU3YTD9-F1
#
_entry.id   AF-A0AAU3YTD9-F1
#
_cell.length_a   1.000
_cell.length_b   1.000
_cell.length_c   1.000
_cell.angle_alpha   90.00
_cell.angle_beta   90.00
_cell.angle_gamma   90.00
#
_symmetry.space_group_name_H-M   'P 1'
#
loop_
_entity.id
_entity.type
_entity.pdbx_description
1 polymer ?
#
loop_
_entity_poly.entity_id
_entity_poly.type
_entity_poly.pdbx_seq_one_letter_code
_entity_poly.pdbx_strand_id
1 'polypeptide(L)'
;MSTNYYVSGPAIDGVDGGEGLHIGQSVIHRTFLLRAHPERGLTSLAAWLEFLNTPGHRIHAEHGAEVALAELEEIIRRRQDHQGRPLERRHRSSRSRPAHCVLDGEGYEFYTVDFS
;
A
#
# COMPACT_ATOMS: atom_id res chain seq x y z
N MET A 1 -4.04 10.47 12.06
CA MET A 1 -3.19 10.90 10.94
C MET A 1 -2.96 9.69 10.04
N SER A 2 -3.04 9.90 8.73
CA SER A 2 -2.74 8.90 7.71
C SER A 2 -1.42 9.24 7.03
N THR A 3 -0.79 8.26 6.40
CA THR A 3 0.43 8.45 5.60
C THR A 3 0.29 7.63 4.33
N ASN A 4 0.32 8.30 3.17
CA ASN A 4 0.37 7.63 1.86
C ASN A 4 1.82 7.27 1.51
N TYR A 5 1.98 6.15 0.80
CA TYR A 5 3.28 5.63 0.36
C TYR A 5 3.25 5.43 -1.16
N TYR A 6 4.33 5.81 -1.81
CA TYR A 6 4.48 5.80 -3.26
C TYR A 6 5.80 5.12 -3.62
N VAL A 7 5.90 4.67 -4.87
CA VAL A 7 7.15 4.21 -5.47
C VAL A 7 7.42 5.00 -6.75
N SER A 8 8.66 5.43 -6.91
CA SER A 8 9.17 6.09 -8.12
C SER A 8 10.29 5.26 -8.76
N GLY A 9 10.56 5.49 -10.04
CA GLY A 9 11.65 4.84 -10.76
C GLY A 9 11.35 4.64 -12.25
N PRO A 10 12.29 4.04 -13.01
CA PRO A 10 12.24 4.04 -14.48
C PRO A 10 10.98 3.41 -15.08
N ALA A 11 10.37 2.43 -14.41
CA ALA A 11 9.13 1.76 -14.86
C ALA A 11 7.84 2.55 -14.52
N ILE A 12 7.99 3.70 -13.83
CA ILE A 12 6.93 4.50 -13.23
C ILE A 12 7.00 5.97 -13.69
N ASP A 13 8.15 6.40 -14.20
CA ASP A 13 8.33 7.75 -14.71
C ASP A 13 7.24 8.10 -15.75
N GLY A 14 6.51 9.18 -15.48
CA GLY A 14 5.42 9.68 -16.33
C GLY A 14 4.00 9.15 -16.03
N VAL A 15 3.83 8.30 -15.00
CA VAL A 15 2.53 7.65 -14.71
C VAL A 15 1.58 8.53 -13.87
N ASP A 16 2.10 9.36 -12.96
CA ASP A 16 1.27 10.15 -12.02
C ASP A 16 1.83 11.57 -11.78
N GLY A 17 2.07 12.33 -12.86
CA GLY A 17 2.45 13.75 -12.75
C GLY A 17 3.76 14.03 -11.99
N GLY A 18 4.54 12.99 -11.66
CA GLY A 18 5.79 13.08 -10.91
C GLY A 18 5.73 12.56 -9.46
N GLU A 19 4.56 12.23 -8.90
CA GLU A 19 4.44 11.74 -7.52
C GLU A 19 4.88 10.28 -7.35
N GLY A 20 4.80 9.49 -8.44
CA GLY A 20 5.06 8.06 -8.44
C GLY A 20 3.79 7.23 -8.29
N LEU A 21 3.93 5.91 -8.34
CA LEU A 21 2.82 4.97 -8.26
C LEU A 21 2.40 4.79 -6.80
N HIS A 22 1.11 4.98 -6.53
CA HIS A 22 0.56 4.87 -5.19
C HIS A 22 0.55 3.41 -4.69
N ILE A 23 1.28 3.10 -3.61
CA ILE A 23 1.35 1.76 -3.02
C ILE A 23 0.18 1.52 -2.08
N GLY A 24 -0.14 2.51 -1.24
CA GLY A 24 -1.05 2.31 -0.13
C GLY A 24 -1.00 3.40 0.92
N GLN A 25 -1.81 3.22 1.96
CA GLN A 25 -1.93 4.16 3.06
C GLN A 25 -1.87 3.46 4.43
N SER A 26 -1.03 3.98 5.31
CA SER A 26 -1.01 3.66 6.74
C SER A 26 -1.91 4.63 7.52
N VAL A 27 -2.63 4.13 8.51
CA VAL A 27 -3.44 4.95 9.43
C VAL A 27 -3.21 4.48 10.85
N ILE A 28 -3.06 5.42 11.76
CA ILE A 28 -2.92 5.15 13.20
C ILE A 28 -3.99 4.15 13.68
N HIS A 29 -3.54 3.10 14.37
CA HIS A 29 -4.33 1.99 14.92
C HIS A 29 -5.09 1.12 13.90
N ARG A 30 -4.75 1.19 12.61
CA ARG A 30 -5.41 0.41 11.56
C ARG A 30 -4.42 -0.37 10.73
N THR A 31 -4.90 -1.47 10.14
CA THR A 31 -4.11 -2.22 9.16
C THR A 31 -3.85 -1.35 7.93
N PHE A 32 -2.69 -1.55 7.31
CA PHE A 32 -2.32 -0.90 6.06
C PHE A 32 -3.34 -1.21 4.95
N LEU A 33 -3.64 -0.21 4.11
CA LEU A 33 -4.48 -0.38 2.94
C LEU A 33 -3.62 -0.40 1.68
N LEU A 34 -3.64 -1.50 0.93
CA LEU A 34 -2.90 -1.62 -0.32
C LEU A 34 -3.73 -1.12 -1.49
N ARG A 35 -3.08 -0.44 -2.43
CA ARG A 35 -3.63 -0.07 -3.73
C ARG A 35 -3.47 -1.26 -4.68
N ALA A 36 -4.53 -1.56 -5.42
CA ALA A 36 -4.47 -2.51 -6.53
C ALA A 36 -4.16 -1.75 -7.82
N HIS A 37 -3.23 -2.28 -8.61
CA HIS A 37 -3.02 -1.90 -10.02
C HIS A 37 -3.15 -3.13 -10.93
N PRO A 38 -4.38 -3.56 -11.26
CA PRO A 38 -4.62 -4.74 -12.10
C PRO A 38 -3.93 -4.65 -13.46
N GLU A 39 -3.86 -3.46 -14.04
CA GLU A 39 -3.18 -3.17 -15.31
C GLU A 39 -1.66 -3.42 -15.26
N ARG A 40 -1.09 -3.53 -14.06
CA ARG A 40 0.32 -3.87 -13.80
C ARG A 40 0.51 -5.22 -13.13
N GLY A 41 -0.57 -5.96 -12.86
CA GLY A 41 -0.54 -7.20 -12.09
C GLY A 41 -0.29 -7.02 -10.59
N LEU A 42 -0.27 -5.79 -10.07
CA LEU A 42 0.00 -5.49 -8.65
C LEU A 42 -1.28 -5.62 -7.82
N THR A 43 -1.69 -6.86 -7.60
CA THR A 43 -2.95 -7.22 -6.93
C THR A 43 -2.76 -8.19 -5.76
N SER A 44 -1.50 -8.47 -5.41
CA SER A 44 -1.10 -9.30 -4.27
C SER A 44 0.13 -8.73 -3.57
N LEU A 45 0.34 -9.07 -2.30
CA LEU A 45 1.51 -8.58 -1.58
C LEU A 45 2.80 -9.12 -2.21
N ALA A 46 2.82 -10.39 -2.61
CA ALA A 46 3.96 -10.99 -3.31
C ALA A 46 4.33 -10.21 -4.59
N ALA A 47 3.35 -9.91 -5.44
CA ALA A 47 3.59 -9.15 -6.68
C ALA A 47 4.13 -7.74 -6.38
N TRP A 48 3.64 -7.09 -5.32
CA TRP A 48 4.17 -5.80 -4.89
C TRP A 48 5.60 -5.90 -4.37
N LEU A 49 5.93 -6.87 -3.52
CA LEU A 49 7.28 -7.02 -2.98
C LEU A 49 8.29 -7.33 -4.09
N GLU A 50 7.94 -8.20 -5.04
CA GLU A 50 8.77 -8.47 -6.23
C GLU A 50 8.99 -7.21 -7.07
N PHE A 51 7.92 -6.45 -7.33
CA PHE A 51 8.01 -5.19 -8.07
C PHE A 51 8.90 -4.17 -7.35
N LEU A 52 8.68 -3.95 -6.06
CA LEU A 52 9.42 -2.97 -5.26
C LEU A 52 10.90 -3.34 -5.07
N ASN A 53 11.25 -4.62 -5.13
CA ASN A 53 12.63 -5.10 -5.05
C ASN A 53 13.42 -4.91 -6.37
N THR A 54 12.77 -4.46 -7.44
CA THR A 54 13.44 -4.19 -8.71
C THR A 54 14.43 -3.03 -8.58
N PRO A 55 15.69 -3.17 -9.04
CA PRO A 55 16.68 -2.10 -8.98
C PRO A 55 16.20 -0.79 -9.63
N GLY A 56 16.44 0.33 -8.94
CA GLY A 56 16.06 1.67 -9.41
C GLY A 56 14.70 2.15 -8.90
N HIS A 57 13.91 1.29 -8.24
CA HIS A 57 12.74 1.72 -7.49
C HIS A 57 13.13 2.38 -6.17
N ARG A 58 12.44 3.47 -5.84
CA ARG A 58 12.56 4.22 -4.58
C ARG A 58 11.19 4.38 -3.98
N ILE A 59 11.04 3.99 -2.71
CA ILE A 59 9.79 4.10 -1.96
C ILE A 59 9.87 5.36 -1.11
N HIS A 60 8.81 6.15 -1.11
CA HIS A 60 8.72 7.36 -0.31
C HIS A 60 7.33 7.55 0.29
N ALA A 61 7.28 8.15 1.46
CA ALA A 61 6.04 8.63 2.04
C ALA A 61 5.60 9.95 1.40
N GLU A 62 4.33 10.33 1.55
CA GLU A 62 3.76 11.55 0.95
C GLU A 62 4.48 12.86 1.34
N HIS A 63 5.19 12.86 2.47
CA HIS A 63 6.00 13.97 2.94
C HIS A 63 7.44 13.95 2.38
N GLY A 64 7.74 13.06 1.44
CA GLY A 64 9.02 12.96 0.74
C GLY A 64 10.10 12.16 1.47
N ALA A 65 9.82 11.57 2.64
CA ALA A 65 10.77 10.71 3.33
C ALA A 65 10.94 9.38 2.58
N GLU A 66 12.18 8.99 2.29
CA GLU A 66 12.49 7.68 1.70
C GLU A 66 12.30 6.57 2.74
N VAL A 67 11.71 5.44 2.32
CA VAL A 67 11.36 4.32 3.17
C VAL A 67 12.02 3.06 2.60
N ALA A 68 12.70 2.28 3.44
CA ALA A 68 13.26 1.02 2.98
C ALA A 68 12.15 -0.01 2.69
N LEU A 69 12.34 -0.90 1.71
CA LEU A 69 11.37 -1.96 1.42
C LEU A 69 11.06 -2.81 2.66
N ALA A 70 12.08 -3.16 3.45
CA ALA A 70 11.89 -3.91 4.69
C ALA A 70 11.01 -3.17 5.71
N GLU A 71 11.18 -1.86 5.85
CA GLU A 71 10.35 -1.04 6.74
C GLU A 71 8.91 -0.97 6.26
N LEU A 72 8.70 -0.79 4.95
CA LEU A 72 7.36 -0.80 4.37
C LEU A 72 6.69 -2.17 4.55
N GLU A 73 7.42 -3.27 4.33
CA GLU A 73 6.90 -4.62 4.55
C GLU A 73 6.48 -4.83 6.00
N GLU A 74 7.29 -4.40 6.97
CA GLU A 74 6.91 -4.44 8.40
C GLU A 74 5.62 -3.66 8.66
N ILE A 75 5.48 -2.46 8.07
CA ILE A 75 4.26 -1.64 8.19
C ILE A 75 3.04 -2.37 7.60
N ILE A 76 3.18 -2.98 6.42
CA ILE A 76 2.10 -3.71 5.74
C ILE A 76 1.67 -4.93 6.55
N ARG A 77 2.64 -5.72 7.04
CA ARG A 77 2.41 -6.97 7.77
C ARG A 77 1.97 -6.74 9.21
N ARG A 78 2.15 -5.55 9.76
CA ARG A 78 1.78 -5.21 11.13
C ARG A 78 0.30 -5.53 11.41
N ARG A 79 0.05 -6.29 12.47
CA ARG A 79 -1.30 -6.65 12.95
C ARG A 79 -1.62 -6.12 14.35
N GLN A 80 -0.64 -5.58 15.05
CA GLN A 80 -0.79 -5.08 16.42
C GLN A 80 -0.15 -3.70 16.59
N ASP A 81 -0.69 -2.87 17.48
CA ASP A 81 -0.07 -1.61 17.88
C ASP A 81 1.11 -1.82 18.86
N HIS A 82 1.73 -0.73 19.33
CA HIS A 82 2.87 -0.79 20.24
C HIS A 82 2.53 -1.35 21.64
N GLN A 83 1.23 -1.47 21.96
CA GLN A 83 0.71 -2.04 23.20
C GLN A 83 0.26 -3.49 23.01
N GLY A 84 0.50 -4.09 21.83
CA GLY A 84 0.07 -5.45 21.50
C GLY A 84 -1.43 -5.57 21.17
N ARG A 85 -2.15 -4.45 21.06
CA ARG A 85 -3.59 -4.49 20.73
C ARG A 85 -3.76 -4.74 19.23
N PRO A 86 -4.70 -5.60 18.81
CA PRO A 86 -4.98 -5.81 17.39
C PRO A 86 -5.31 -4.49 16.69
N LEU A 87 -4.73 -4.28 15.51
CA LEU A 87 -5.10 -3.16 14.65
C LEU A 87 -6.49 -3.39 14.07
N GLU A 88 -7.29 -2.33 14.01
CA GLU A 88 -8.61 -2.42 13.39
C GLU A 88 -8.47 -2.62 11.88
N ARG A 89 -9.30 -3.52 11.32
CA ARG A 89 -9.46 -3.58 9.87
C ARG A 89 -10.07 -2.27 9.40
N ARG A 90 -9.42 -1.61 8.46
CA ARG A 90 -9.96 -0.39 7.86
C ARG A 90 -10.88 -0.75 6.69
N HIS A 91 -12.18 -0.72 6.94
CA HIS A 91 -13.16 -0.74 5.86
C HIS A 91 -13.40 0.70 5.38
N ARG A 92 -13.24 0.98 4.08
CA ARG A 92 -13.77 2.23 3.53
C ARG A 92 -15.31 2.13 3.59
N SER A 93 -15.96 3.11 4.20
CA SER A 93 -17.40 3.08 4.49
C SER A 93 -18.23 2.98 3.21
N SER A 94 -18.75 1.79 2.96
CA SER A 94 -20.00 1.56 2.27
C SER A 94 -20.54 0.26 2.87
N ARG A 95 -21.84 0.22 3.19
CA ARG A 95 -22.52 -0.94 3.83
C ARG A 95 -22.56 -2.20 2.94
N SER A 96 -21.85 -2.18 1.83
CA SER A 96 -21.59 -3.27 0.92
C SER A 96 -20.07 -3.30 0.74
N ARG A 97 -19.40 -4.45 0.92
CA ARG A 97 -18.01 -4.63 0.45
C ARG A 97 -17.94 -4.00 -0.95
N PRO A 98 -17.25 -2.87 -1.15
CA PRO A 98 -17.30 -2.22 -2.44
C PRO A 98 -16.69 -3.20 -3.43
N ALA A 99 -17.21 -3.25 -4.65
CA ALA A 99 -16.72 -4.08 -5.77
C ALA A 99 -15.26 -3.76 -6.20
N HIS A 100 -14.50 -3.16 -5.29
CA HIS A 100 -13.20 -2.52 -5.44
C HIS A 100 -12.19 -3.05 -4.43
N CYS A 101 -12.54 -4.06 -3.60
CA CYS A 101 -11.65 -4.69 -2.63
C CYS A 101 -11.44 -6.17 -2.99
N VAL A 102 -10.20 -6.54 -3.28
CA VAL A 102 -9.78 -7.92 -3.57
C VAL A 102 -8.88 -8.40 -2.44
N LEU A 103 -9.08 -9.63 -1.97
CA LEU A 103 -8.16 -10.28 -1.03
C LEU A 103 -7.13 -11.07 -1.83
N ASP A 104 -5.87 -10.93 -1.48
CA ASP A 104 -4.85 -11.86 -1.98
C ASP A 104 -4.88 -13.20 -1.21
N GLY A 105 -4.04 -14.15 -1.63
CA GLY A 105 -3.95 -15.47 -1.00
C GLY A 105 -3.44 -15.44 0.45
N GLU A 106 -2.86 -14.33 0.91
CA GLU A 106 -2.40 -14.11 2.28
C GLU A 106 -3.40 -13.32 3.14
N GLY A 107 -4.53 -12.90 2.56
CA GLY A 107 -5.59 -12.15 3.25
C GLY A 107 -5.36 -10.65 3.35
N TYR A 108 -4.44 -10.07 2.56
CA TYR A 108 -4.29 -8.63 2.43
C TYR A 108 -5.36 -8.04 1.51
N GLU A 109 -5.90 -6.89 1.91
CA GLU A 109 -6.93 -6.19 1.14
C GLU A 109 -6.31 -5.20 0.15
N PHE A 110 -6.67 -5.34 -1.11
CA PHE A 110 -6.25 -4.54 -2.25
C PHE A 110 -7.41 -3.70 -2.80
N TYR A 111 -7.22 -2.39 -2.88
CA TYR A 111 -8.25 -1.43 -3.26
C TYR A 111 -8.01 -0.82 -4.64
N THR A 112 -9.00 -0.91 -5.54
CA THR A 112 -8.92 -0.37 -6.91
C THR A 112 -9.29 1.10 -7.01
N VAL A 113 -9.54 1.79 -5.89
CA VAL A 113 -9.85 3.24 -5.84
C VAL A 113 -8.87 4.01 -4.95
N ASP A 114 -8.57 5.27 -5.28
CA ASP A 114 -7.63 6.12 -4.52
C ASP A 114 -8.12 6.48 -3.12
N PHE A 115 -7.20 6.55 -2.16
CA PHE A 115 -7.49 6.85 -0.76
C PHE A 115 -7.65 8.37 -0.58
N SER A 116 -8.91 8.82 -0.55
CA SER A 116 -9.32 10.18 -0.15
C SER A 116 -9.31 10.33 1.36
#